data_AF-A0A0M9E7Y9-F1
#
_entry.id   AF-A0A0M9E7Y9-F1
#
_cell.length_a   1.000
_cell.length_b   1.000
_cell.length_c   1.000
_cell.angle_alpha   90.00
_cell.angle_beta   90.00
_cell.angle_gamma   90.00
#
_symmetry.space_group_name_H-M   'P 1'
#
loop_
_entity.id
_entity.type
_entity.pdbx_description
1 polymer ?
#
loop_
_entity_poly.entity_id
_entity_poly.type
_entity_poly.pdbx_seq_one_letter_code
_entity_poly.pdbx_strand_id
1 'polypeptide(L)'
;MPDKILIIRNGQMDVFKKDEIKKFTIKAADQMLELFPDISTVLGKEKLNKKITFAINNAKKYKIFDEKNLLRYISLTFILGDKFDNNSDYKRIHHILNDPNIKDSSKKIDEILSIIELSS
;
A
#
# COMPACT_ATOMS: atom_id res chain seq x y z
N MET A 1 12.72 -20.53 16.21
CA MET A 1 11.65 -20.89 15.26
C MET A 1 11.81 -20.00 14.04
N PRO A 2 11.90 -20.53 12.81
CA PRO A 2 12.11 -19.65 11.65
C PRO A 2 10.79 -19.02 11.23
N ASP A 3 10.83 -17.70 11.03
CA ASP A 3 9.73 -16.87 10.54
C ASP A 3 9.17 -17.43 9.23
N LYS A 4 7.86 -17.66 9.23
CA LYS A 4 7.12 -18.10 8.05
C LYS A 4 7.00 -16.91 7.10
N ILE A 5 8.05 -16.65 6.33
CA ILE A 5 8.02 -15.67 5.24
C ILE A 5 6.96 -16.13 4.23
N LEU A 6 5.84 -15.40 4.18
CA LEU A 6 4.80 -15.60 3.19
C LEU A 6 5.32 -15.07 1.85
N ILE A 7 6.04 -15.90 1.10
CA ILE A 7 6.48 -15.59 -0.26
C ILE A 7 5.25 -15.63 -1.16
N ILE A 8 4.63 -14.46 -1.39
CA ILE A 8 3.56 -14.30 -2.38
C ILE A 8 4.21 -14.32 -3.76
N ARG A 9 4.29 -15.51 -4.38
CA ARG A 9 4.73 -15.68 -5.77
C ARG A 9 3.71 -15.01 -6.70
N ASN A 10 4.22 -14.33 -7.72
CA ASN A 10 3.55 -13.52 -8.77
C ASN A 10 2.24 -14.04 -9.42
N GLY A 11 1.72 -15.22 -9.05
CA GLY A 11 0.45 -15.78 -9.53
C GLY A 11 -0.75 -15.65 -8.58
N GLN A 12 -0.63 -15.03 -7.41
CA GLN A 12 -1.71 -15.07 -6.40
C GLN A 12 -2.77 -13.96 -6.48
N MET A 13 -2.73 -13.06 -7.48
CA MET A 13 -3.78 -12.03 -7.59
C MET A 13 -5.02 -12.39 -8.40
N ASP A 14 -5.00 -13.49 -9.14
CA ASP A 14 -6.24 -14.16 -9.58
C ASP A 14 -6.82 -15.06 -8.47
N VAL A 15 -6.10 -15.21 -7.33
CA VAL A 15 -6.44 -16.14 -6.24
C VAL A 15 -6.64 -15.44 -4.89
N PHE A 16 -6.67 -14.10 -4.82
CA PHE A 16 -7.23 -13.46 -3.63
C PHE A 16 -8.74 -13.68 -3.61
N LYS A 17 -9.16 -14.81 -3.03
CA LYS A 17 -10.56 -15.07 -2.74
C LYS A 17 -11.09 -13.87 -1.94
N LYS A 18 -12.35 -13.49 -2.14
CA LYS A 18 -12.99 -12.36 -1.43
C LYS A 18 -12.71 -12.35 0.08
N ASP A 19 -12.53 -13.53 0.67
CA ASP A 19 -12.22 -13.70 2.09
C ASP A 19 -10.80 -13.33 2.49
N GLU A 20 -9.81 -13.50 1.62
CA GLU A 20 -8.42 -13.10 1.88
C GLU A 20 -8.26 -11.58 1.82
N ILE A 21 -8.91 -10.92 0.85
CA ILE A 21 -8.96 -9.44 0.81
C ILE A 21 -9.63 -8.91 2.08
N LYS A 22 -10.74 -9.50 2.51
CA LYS A 22 -11.40 -9.07 3.76
C LYS A 22 -10.48 -9.20 4.97
N LYS A 23 -9.79 -10.34 5.12
CA LYS A 23 -8.83 -10.57 6.22
C LYS A 23 -7.69 -9.55 6.18
N PHE A 24 -7.12 -9.32 5.01
CA PHE A 24 -6.06 -8.35 4.84
C PHE A 24 -6.54 -6.92 5.12
N THR A 25 -7.73 -6.53 4.64
CA THR A 25 -8.31 -5.21 4.92
C THR A 25 -8.50 -4.97 6.41
N ILE A 26 -8.94 -5.98 7.17
CA ILE A 26 -9.06 -5.88 8.64
C ILE A 26 -7.68 -5.68 9.26
N LYS A 27 -6.69 -6.51 8.91
CA LYS A 27 -5.32 -6.38 9.40
C LYS A 27 -4.71 -5.02 9.09
N ALA A 28 -4.90 -4.54 7.86
CA ALA A 28 -4.42 -3.22 7.44
C ALA A 28 -5.13 -2.10 8.20
N ALA A 29 -6.43 -2.24 8.50
CA ALA A 29 -7.17 -1.25 9.27
C ALA A 29 -6.64 -1.16 10.71
N ASP A 30 -6.36 -2.29 11.34
CA ASP A 30 -5.77 -2.34 12.68
C ASP A 30 -4.39 -1.67 12.68
N GLN A 31 -3.55 -1.95 11.69
CA GLN A 31 -2.24 -1.29 11.56
C GLN A 31 -2.34 0.20 11.26
N MET A 32 -3.31 0.65 10.46
CA MET A 32 -3.49 2.10 10.22
C MET A 32 -4.04 2.81 11.46
N LEU A 33 -4.77 2.11 12.33
CA LEU A 33 -5.20 2.65 13.61
C LEU A 33 -4.02 2.85 14.56
N GLU A 34 -3.04 1.94 14.54
CA GLU A 34 -1.80 2.07 15.31
C GLU A 34 -0.87 3.17 14.78
N LEU A 35 -0.69 3.24 13.45
CA LEU A 35 0.25 4.18 12.82
C LEU A 35 -0.30 5.60 12.64
N PHE A 36 -1.61 5.73 12.41
CA PHE A 36 -2.28 7.01 12.14
C PHE A 36 -3.57 7.13 12.97
N PRO A 37 -3.49 7.09 14.31
CA PRO A 37 -4.65 7.00 15.19
C PRO A 37 -5.66 8.13 14.98
N ASP A 38 -5.17 9.36 14.78
CA ASP A 38 -6.02 10.53 14.60
C ASP A 38 -6.84 10.43 13.31
N ILE A 39 -6.18 10.15 12.18
CA ILE A 39 -6.82 10.03 10.86
C ILE A 39 -7.79 8.85 10.87
N SER A 40 -7.35 7.71 11.39
CA SER A 40 -8.13 6.46 11.40
C SER A 40 -9.37 6.57 12.30
N THR A 41 -9.26 7.24 13.44
CA THR A 41 -10.39 7.47 14.35
C THR A 41 -11.41 8.42 13.73
N VAL A 42 -10.96 9.52 13.10
CA VAL A 42 -11.84 10.49 12.43
C VAL A 42 -12.58 9.87 11.23
N LEU A 43 -11.90 9.02 10.46
CA LEU A 43 -12.55 8.30 9.35
C LEU A 43 -13.62 7.33 9.85
N GLY A 44 -13.36 6.65 10.97
CA GLY A 44 -14.18 5.56 11.47
C GLY A 44 -14.06 4.30 10.61
N LYS A 45 -14.51 3.17 11.18
CA LYS A 45 -14.27 1.82 10.63
C LYS A 45 -14.72 1.65 9.17
N GLU A 46 -15.89 2.15 8.81
CA GLU A 46 -16.44 1.95 7.46
C GLU A 46 -15.62 2.70 6.40
N LYS A 47 -15.31 3.99 6.64
CA LYS A 47 -14.53 4.79 5.68
C LYS A 47 -13.08 4.33 5.63
N LEU A 48 -12.51 3.90 6.75
CA LEU A 48 -11.18 3.31 6.81
C LEU A 48 -11.09 2.05 5.93
N ASN A 49 -12.05 1.13 6.06
CA ASN A 49 -12.11 -0.08 5.23
C ASN A 49 -12.28 0.24 3.73
N LYS A 50 -13.09 1.26 3.40
CA LYS A 50 -13.26 1.73 2.01
C LYS A 50 -11.97 2.32 1.46
N LYS A 51 -11.28 3.17 2.23
CA LYS A 51 -9.98 3.76 1.87
C LYS A 51 -8.93 2.68 1.61
N ILE A 52 -8.82 1.71 2.50
CA ILE A 52 -7.89 0.58 2.36
C ILE A 52 -8.23 -0.26 1.12
N THR A 53 -9.50 -0.60 0.92
CA THR A 53 -9.93 -1.36 -0.26
C THR A 53 -9.64 -0.61 -1.56
N PHE A 54 -9.81 0.71 -1.57
CA PHE A 54 -9.44 1.56 -2.70
C PHE A 54 -7.93 1.52 -2.94
N ALA A 55 -7.11 1.71 -1.91
CA ALA A 55 -5.66 1.65 -1.99
C ALA A 55 -5.16 0.29 -2.51
N ILE A 56 -5.74 -0.82 -2.03
CA ILE A 56 -5.42 -2.18 -2.50
C ILE A 56 -5.70 -2.31 -4.00
N ASN A 57 -6.86 -1.85 -4.45
CA ASN A 57 -7.21 -1.91 -5.87
C ASN A 57 -6.32 -1.00 -6.73
N ASN A 58 -5.86 0.13 -6.19
CA ASN A 58 -4.97 1.04 -6.89
C ASN A 58 -3.55 0.47 -7.03
N ALA A 59 -3.01 -0.14 -5.97
CA ALA A 59 -1.70 -0.78 -5.94
C ALA A 59 -1.53 -1.87 -7.02
N LYS A 60 -2.64 -2.50 -7.44
CA LYS A 60 -2.66 -3.51 -8.52
C LYS A 60 -2.10 -3.00 -9.83
N LYS A 61 -2.38 -1.73 -10.17
CA LYS A 61 -1.90 -1.08 -11.40
C LYS A 61 -0.36 -1.07 -11.48
N TYR A 62 0.28 -1.01 -10.31
CA TYR A 62 1.73 -0.92 -10.17
C TYR A 62 2.41 -2.26 -9.87
N LYS A 63 1.63 -3.35 -9.91
CA LYS A 63 2.07 -4.73 -9.62
C LYS A 63 2.59 -4.93 -8.19
N ILE A 64 2.03 -4.20 -7.24
CA ILE A 64 2.36 -4.34 -5.81
C ILE A 64 1.37 -5.32 -5.19
N PHE A 65 1.83 -6.53 -4.92
CA PHE A 65 0.97 -7.67 -4.55
C PHE A 65 1.34 -8.32 -3.22
N ASP A 66 2.57 -8.14 -2.76
CA ASP A 66 3.01 -8.69 -1.49
C ASP A 66 2.49 -7.85 -0.33
N GLU A 67 2.19 -8.54 0.77
CA GLU A 67 1.52 -7.94 1.93
C GLU A 67 2.32 -6.77 2.52
N LYS A 68 3.64 -6.93 2.63
CA LYS A 68 4.55 -5.93 3.19
C LYS A 68 4.48 -4.63 2.39
N ASN A 69 4.65 -4.70 1.07
CA ASN A 69 4.64 -3.52 0.23
C ASN A 69 3.24 -2.95 0.02
N LEU A 70 2.19 -3.79 0.10
CA LEU A 70 0.81 -3.32 0.07
C LEU A 70 0.47 -2.48 1.31
N LEU A 71 0.91 -2.90 2.49
CA LEU A 71 0.77 -2.11 3.73
C LEU A 71 1.49 -0.78 3.64
N ARG A 72 2.74 -0.78 3.15
CA ARG A 72 3.51 0.46 2.95
C ARG A 72 2.85 1.37 1.92
N TYR A 73 2.34 0.82 0.82
CA TYR A 73 1.57 1.58 -0.16
C TYR A 73 0.31 2.20 0.45
N ILE A 74 -0.40 1.46 1.31
CA ILE A 74 -1.55 2.00 2.06
C ILE A 74 -1.08 3.15 2.95
N SER A 75 -0.01 3.00 3.72
CA SER A 75 0.55 4.09 4.54
C SER A 75 0.85 5.35 3.73
N LEU A 76 1.38 5.20 2.51
CA LEU A 76 1.59 6.34 1.59
C LEU A 76 0.30 7.10 1.29
N THR A 77 -0.85 6.43 1.21
CA THR A 77 -2.15 7.12 1.01
C THR A 77 -2.63 7.92 2.22
N PHE A 78 -2.08 7.65 3.41
CA PHE A 78 -2.34 8.45 4.63
C PHE A 78 -1.40 9.65 4.70
N ILE A 79 -0.16 9.49 4.23
CA ILE A 79 0.87 10.54 4.27
C ILE A 79 0.69 11.54 3.12
N LEU A 80 0.48 11.04 1.89
CA LEU A 80 0.47 11.83 0.65
C LEU A 80 -0.93 12.03 0.07
N GLY A 81 -1.95 11.43 0.68
CA GLY A 81 -3.34 11.44 0.21
C GLY A 81 -3.69 10.32 -0.77
N ASP A 82 -5.00 10.08 -0.97
CA ASP A 82 -5.53 8.91 -1.68
C ASP A 82 -5.14 8.76 -3.15
N LYS A 83 -4.80 9.88 -3.79
CA LYS A 83 -4.48 9.94 -5.23
C LYS A 83 -3.07 10.44 -5.49
N PHE A 84 -2.16 10.21 -4.54
CA PHE A 84 -0.77 10.65 -4.64
C PHE A 84 -0.08 10.14 -5.92
N ASP A 85 -0.49 8.96 -6.38
CA ASP A 85 -0.02 8.30 -7.60
C ASP A 85 -0.33 9.07 -8.90
N ASN A 86 -1.31 9.97 -8.86
CA ASN A 86 -1.71 10.82 -9.98
C ASN A 86 -1.56 12.32 -9.68
N ASN A 87 -0.96 12.67 -8.54
CA ASN A 87 -0.76 14.08 -8.18
C ASN A 87 0.41 14.67 -8.97
N SER A 88 0.18 15.80 -9.63
CA SER A 88 1.20 16.53 -10.41
C SER A 88 2.38 17.03 -9.58
N ASP A 89 2.20 17.19 -8.26
CA ASP A 89 3.25 17.61 -7.35
C ASP A 89 4.23 16.45 -7.05
N TYR A 90 3.80 15.21 -7.26
CA TYR A 90 4.58 14.00 -6.99
C TYR A 90 5.10 13.33 -8.27
N LYS A 91 5.60 14.11 -9.24
CA LYS A 91 6.10 13.59 -10.53
C LYS A 91 7.12 12.46 -10.39
N ARG A 92 8.01 12.55 -9.40
CA ARG A 92 9.04 11.53 -9.15
C ARG A 92 8.43 10.21 -8.66
N ILE A 93 7.43 10.27 -7.78
CA ILE A 93 6.71 9.09 -7.30
C ILE A 93 5.96 8.43 -8.47
N HIS A 94 5.29 9.24 -9.30
CA HIS A 94 4.63 8.75 -10.50
C HIS A 94 5.61 8.03 -11.45
N HIS A 95 6.82 8.58 -11.63
CA HIS A 95 7.85 7.96 -12.46
C HIS A 95 8.28 6.60 -11.90
N ILE A 96 8.57 6.50 -10.60
CA ILE A 96 8.97 5.23 -9.95
C ILE A 96 7.88 4.17 -10.05
N LEU A 97 6.62 4.54 -9.78
CA LEU A 97 5.49 3.62 -9.84
C LEU A 97 5.28 3.03 -11.24
N ASN A 98 5.53 3.84 -12.28
CA ASN A 98 5.34 3.47 -13.68
C ASN A 98 6.62 2.99 -14.39
N ASP A 99 7.79 2.97 -13.73
CA ASP A 99 9.04 2.55 -14.36
C ASP A 99 8.99 1.05 -14.70
N PRO A 100 9.04 0.67 -16.00
CA PRO A 100 9.02 -0.73 -16.40
C PRO A 100 10.31 -1.49 -16.03
N ASN A 101 11.41 -0.78 -15.74
CA ASN A 101 12.68 -1.38 -15.34
C ASN A 101 12.67 -1.82 -13.87
N ILE A 102 11.80 -1.24 -13.04
CA ILE A 102 11.64 -1.63 -11.64
C ILE A 102 10.57 -2.70 -11.54
N LYS A 103 10.99 -3.96 -11.65
CA LYS A 103 10.07 -5.12 -11.54
C LYS A 103 9.72 -5.48 -10.09
N ASP A 104 10.57 -5.09 -9.14
CA ASP A 104 10.40 -5.39 -7.72
C ASP A 104 9.56 -4.30 -7.03
N SER A 105 8.42 -4.71 -6.46
CA SER A 105 7.55 -3.85 -5.66
C SER A 105 8.28 -3.24 -4.47
N SER A 106 9.21 -3.98 -3.86
CA SER A 106 9.99 -3.50 -2.70
C SER A 106 10.85 -2.32 -3.10
N LYS A 107 11.58 -2.45 -4.22
CA LYS A 107 12.42 -1.38 -4.75
C LYS A 107 11.61 -0.12 -5.06
N LYS A 108 10.42 -0.25 -5.66
CA LYS A 108 9.53 0.91 -5.89
C LYS A 108 9.18 1.62 -4.60
N ILE A 109 8.74 0.88 -3.59
CA ILE A 109 8.29 1.47 -2.33
C ILE A 109 9.47 2.04 -1.53
N ASP A 110 10.63 1.37 -1.51
CA ASP A 110 11.84 1.84 -0.84
C ASP A 110 12.30 3.18 -1.41
N GLU A 111 12.33 3.31 -2.74
CA GLU A 111 12.68 4.57 -3.40
C GLU A 111 11.67 5.68 -3.08
N ILE A 112 10.37 5.38 -3.02
CA ILE A 112 9.34 6.36 -2.66
C ILE A 112 9.48 6.81 -1.20
N LEU A 113 9.69 5.89 -0.27
CA LEU A 113 9.89 6.25 1.14
C LEU A 113 11.16 7.07 1.34
N SER A 114 12.24 6.74 0.63
CA SER A 114 13.48 7.51 0.67
C SER A 114 13.24 8.98 0.25
N ILE A 115 12.35 9.24 -0.70
CA ILE A 115 12.00 10.61 -1.11
C ILE A 115 11.29 11.36 0.03
N ILE A 116 10.40 10.68 0.76
CA ILE A 116 9.60 11.28 1.83
C ILE A 116 10.48 11.56 3.05
N GLU A 117 11.35 10.62 3.42
CA GLU A 117 12.30 10.76 4.52
C GLU A 117 13.30 11.90 4.27
N LEU A 118 13.73 12.11 3.02
CA LEU A 118 14.60 13.22 2.64
C LEU A 118 13.90 14.58 2.59
N SER A 119 12.56 14.60 2.63
CA SER A 119 11.74 15.82 2.55
C SER A 119 11.15 16.24 3.90
N SER A 120 11.42 15.47 4.96
CA SER A 120 10.96 15.69 6.34
C SER A 120 12.10 16.21 7.21
#